data_AF-A0A521V8Z8-F1
#
_entry.id   AF-A0A521V8Z8-F1
#
_cell.length_a   1.000
_cell.length_b   1.000
_cell.length_c   1.000
_cell.angle_alpha   90.00
_cell.angle_beta   90.00
_cell.angle_gamma   90.00
#
_symmetry.space_group_name_H-M   'P 1'
#
loop_
_entity.id
_entity.type
_entity.pdbx_description
1 polymer ?
#
loop_
_entity_poly.entity_id
_entity_poly.type
_entity_poly.pdbx_seq_one_letter_code
_entity_poly.pdbx_strand_id
1 'polypeptide(L)' 'MHTGECKVPGDKYSGIAVHLGARVASAAEPGQVLVTSTVKDLVVGSGIRFEDLGPHALKGVPDERRLYGPTS' A
#
# COMPACT_ATOMS: atom_id res chain seq x y z
N MET A 1 -3.33 -0.47 1.46
CA MET A 1 -3.29 0.99 1.28
C MET A 1 -1.95 1.38 0.68
N HIS A 2 -1.99 2.30 -0.27
CA HIS A 2 -0.81 2.90 -0.87
C HIS A 2 -1.15 4.37 -1.19
N THR A 3 -0.13 5.21 -1.26
CA THR A 3 -0.27 6.59 -1.71
C THR A 3 0.89 6.94 -2.62
N GLY A 4 0.58 7.75 -3.63
CA GLY A 4 1.49 8.18 -4.67
C GLY A 4 0.73 9.02 -5.69
N GLU A 5 1.47 9.56 -6.65
CA GLU A 5 0.89 10.42 -7.67
C GLU A 5 -0.07 9.65 -8.58
N CYS A 6 -1.21 10.26 -8.89
CA CYS A 6 -2.17 9.74 -9.85
C CYS A 6 -2.77 10.88 -10.68
N LYS A 7 -3.24 10.54 -11.88
CA LYS A 7 -4.03 11.42 -12.72
C LYS A 7 -5.51 11.16 -12.45
N VAL A 8 -6.31 12.22 -12.55
CA VAL A 8 -7.77 12.17 -12.35
C VAL A 8 -8.49 12.61 -13.63
N PRO A 9 -8.47 11.81 -14.72
CA PRO A 9 -9.28 12.08 -15.91
C PRO A 9 -10.77 11.90 -15.61
N GLY A 10 -11.52 13.01 -15.56
CA GLY A 10 -12.94 12.99 -15.16
C GLY A 10 -13.08 12.48 -13.72
N ASP A 11 -13.96 11.49 -13.52
CA ASP A 11 -14.22 10.90 -12.20
C ASP A 11 -13.44 9.58 -11.95
N LYS A 12 -12.36 9.33 -12.70
CA LYS A 12 -11.55 8.11 -12.59
C LYS A 12 -10.13 8.41 -12.19
N TYR A 13 -9.58 7.59 -11.30
CA TYR A 13 -8.16 7.60 -10.97
C TYR A 13 -7.36 6.69 -11.91
N SER A 14 -6.20 7.15 -12.34
CA SER A 14 -5.28 6.40 -13.21
C SER A 14 -3.82 6.66 -12.83
N GLY A 15 -2.96 5.69 -13.14
CA GLY A 15 -1.52 5.78 -12.88
C GLY A 15 -1.00 4.59 -12.07
N ILE A 16 0.32 4.51 -11.98
CA ILE A 16 1.02 3.38 -11.34
C ILE A 16 0.64 3.26 -9.86
N ALA A 17 0.48 4.38 -9.14
CA ALA A 17 0.08 4.36 -7.73
C ALA A 17 -1.29 3.69 -7.52
N VAL A 18 -2.25 3.91 -8.42
CA VAL A 18 -3.58 3.27 -8.35
C VAL A 18 -3.47 1.76 -8.52
N HIS A 19 -2.71 1.32 -9.54
CA HIS A 19 -2.47 -0.10 -9.76
C HIS A 19 -1.74 -0.76 -8.59
N LEU A 20 -0.72 -0.10 -8.03
CA LEU A 20 -0.01 -0.59 -6.85
C LEU A 20 -0.93 -0.72 -5.64
N GLY A 21 -1.78 0.28 -5.38
CA GLY A 21 -2.79 0.21 -4.33
C GLY A 21 -3.73 -0.98 -4.50
N ALA A 22 -4.18 -1.25 -5.74
CA ALA A 22 -4.99 -2.42 -6.04
C ALA A 22 -4.24 -3.74 -5.79
N ARG A 23 -2.94 -3.83 -6.14
CA ARG A 23 -2.14 -5.04 -5.88
C ARG A 23 -1.92 -5.29 -4.40
N VAL A 24 -1.66 -4.25 -3.63
CA VAL A 24 -1.55 -4.35 -2.16
C VAL A 24 -2.86 -4.83 -1.56
N ALA A 25 -4.00 -4.30 -2.02
CA ALA A 25 -5.31 -4.76 -1.55
C ALA A 25 -5.59 -6.22 -1.92
N SER A 26 -5.20 -6.66 -3.12
CA SER A 26 -5.35 -8.06 -3.54
C SER A 26 -4.45 -9.04 -2.80
N ALA A 27 -3.39 -8.57 -2.12
CA ALA A 27 -2.49 -9.39 -1.33
C ALA A 27 -2.94 -9.56 0.13
N ALA A 28 -3.98 -8.85 0.55
CA ALA A 28 -4.48 -8.89 1.92
C ALA A 28 -5.47 -10.04 2.12
N GLU A 29 -5.35 -10.72 3.26
CA GLU A 29 -6.36 -11.66 3.74
C GLU A 29 -7.66 -10.95 4.15
N PRO A 30 -8.80 -11.67 4.25
CA PRO A 30 -10.05 -11.09 4.75
C PRO A 30 -9.86 -10.45 6.13
N GLY A 31 -10.22 -9.16 6.24
CA GLY A 31 -10.07 -8.37 7.47
C GLY A 31 -8.65 -7.85 7.72
N GLN A 32 -7.68 -8.20 6.89
CA GLN A 32 -6.31 -7.71 7.02
C GLN A 32 -6.14 -6.34 6.34
N VAL A 33 -5.42 -5.45 7.01
CA VAL A 33 -4.99 -4.17 6.42
C VAL A 33 -3.50 -4.23 6.14
N LEU A 34 -3.14 -4.16 4.86
CA LEU A 34 -1.74 -4.03 4.42
C LEU A 34 -1.45 -2.60 3.97
N VAL A 35 -0.26 -2.08 4.25
CA VAL A 35 0.21 -0.78 3.79
C VAL A 35 1.63 -0.85 3.20
N THR A 36 1.96 0.06 2.28
CA THR A 36 3.33 0.21 1.76
C THR A 36 4.19 1.08 2.68
N SER A 37 5.52 1.00 2.58
CA SER A 37 6.46 1.88 3.30
C SER A 37 6.11 3.36 3.16
N THR A 38 5.74 3.82 1.97
CA THR A 38 5.34 5.23 1.74
C THR A 38 4.22 5.70 2.67
N VAL A 39 3.22 4.87 2.95
CA VAL A 39 2.12 5.22 3.86
C VAL A 39 2.61 5.25 5.30
N LYS A 40 3.36 4.22 5.71
CA LYS A 40 3.97 4.14 7.05
C LYS A 40 4.80 5.39 7.36
N ASP A 41 5.64 5.81 6.41
CA ASP A 41 6.57 6.92 6.58
C ASP A 41 5.84 8.27 6.58
N LEU A 42 4.74 8.42 5.83
CA LEU A 42 3.95 9.65 5.79
C LEU A 42 3.16 9.91 7.08
N VAL A 43 2.85 8.87 7.86
CA VAL A 43 2.04 9.00 9.09
C VAL A 43 2.87 8.96 10.36
N VAL A 44 4.20 9.10 10.26
CA VAL A 44 5.07 9.22 11.44
C VAL A 44 4.57 10.36 12.35
N GLY A 45 4.41 10.07 13.64
CA GLY A 45 3.87 11.01 14.63
C GLY A 45 2.35 10.97 14.81
N SER A 46 1.61 10.20 14.00
CA SER A 46 0.15 10.05 14.14
C SER A 46 -0.31 9.17 15.31
N GLY A 47 0.61 8.43 15.95
CA GLY A 47 0.29 7.41 16.94
C GLY A 47 -0.06 6.03 16.35
N ILE A 48 -0.22 5.92 15.03
CA ILE A 48 -0.40 4.64 14.35
C ILE A 48 0.93 3.90 14.31
N ARG A 49 0.91 2.64 14.75
CA ARG A 49 2.07 1.74 14.75
C ARG A 49 1.86 0.64 13.72
N PHE A 50 2.97 0.14 13.19
CA PHE A 50 2.96 -0.87 12.15
C PHE A 50 3.96 -1.99 12.46
N GLU A 51 3.56 -3.22 12.18
CA GLU A 51 4.43 -4.39 12.13
C GLU A 51 4.94 -4.59 10.71
N ASP A 52 6.18 -5.06 10.59
CA ASP A 52 6.79 -5.40 9.31
C ASP A 52 6.42 -6.84 8.94
N LEU A 53 5.75 -6.98 7.79
CA LEU A 53 5.32 -8.28 7.27
C LEU A 53 6.29 -8.82 6.22
N GLY A 54 7.38 -8.10 5.93
CA GLY A 54 8.42 -8.52 5.01
C GLY A 54 8.09 -8.24 3.53
N PRO A 55 8.98 -8.70 2.63
CA PRO A 55 8.83 -8.52 1.20
C PRO A 55 7.67 -9.37 0.64
N HIS A 56 6.92 -8.78 -0.28
CA HIS A 56 5.81 -9.42 -1.00
C HIS A 56 5.96 -9.19 -2.50
N ALA A 57 5.87 -10.28 -3.27
CA ALA A 57 5.75 -10.22 -4.71
C ALA A 57 4.33 -9.77 -5.09
N LEU A 58 4.22 -8.62 -5.75
CA LEU A 58 2.93 -8.06 -6.16
C LEU A 58 2.75 -8.22 -7.68
N LYS A 59 1.62 -8.77 -8.11
CA LYS A 59 1.37 -9.08 -9.53
C LYS A 59 1.58 -7.86 -10.44
N GLY A 60 2.53 -7.95 -11.36
CA GLY A 60 2.82 -6.89 -12.34
C GLY A 60 3.50 -5.66 -11.76
N VAL A 61 4.02 -5.74 -10.53
CA VAL A 61 4.91 -4.74 -9.94
C VAL A 61 6.33 -5.31 -10.00
N PRO A 62 7.29 -4.59 -10.59
CA PRO A 62 8.69 -5.00 -10.54
C PRO A 62 9.20 -5.00 -9.09
N ASP A 63 10.03 -6.01 -8.78
CA ASP A 63 10.64 -6.26 -7.48
C ASP A 63 9.65 -6.54 -6.35
N GLU A 64 10.16 -7.14 -5.27
CA GLU A 64 9.36 -7.33 -4.06
C GLU A 64 9.16 -6.00 -3.34
N ARG A 65 7.98 -5.84 -2.75
CA ARG A 65 7.64 -4.68 -1.93
C ARG A 65 7.49 -5.10 -0.48
N ARG A 66 8.18 -4.41 0.42
CA ARG A 66 7.97 -4.60 1.86
C ARG A 66 6.62 -4.03 2.26
N LEU A 67 5.78 -4.85 2.89
CA LEU A 67 4.46 -4.48 3.38
C LEU A 67 4.40 -4.48 4.91
N TYR A 68 3.42 -3.76 5.43
CA TYR A 68 3.25 -3.57 6.87
C TYR A 68 1.78 -3.72 7.26
N GLY A 69 1.52 -4.23 8.45
CA GLY A 69 0.18 -4.27 9.06
C GLY A 69 0.08 -3.29 10.23
N PRO A 70 -1.06 -2.63 10.49
CA PRO A 70 -1.22 -1.83 11.70
C PRO A 70 -1.23 -2.74 12.93
N THR A 71 -0.47 -2.39 13.97
CA THR A 71 -0.54 -3.09 15.26
C THR A 71 -1.64 -2.50 16.13
N SER A 72 -2.40 -3.35 16.83
CA SER A 72 -3.33 -2.91 17.87
C SER A 72 -2.61 -2.41 19.13
#